data_AF-A0A351DWE1-F1
#
_entry.id   AF-A0A351DWE1-F1
#
_cell.length_a   1.000
_cell.length_b   1.000
_cell.length_c   1.000
_cell.angle_alpha   90.00
_cell.angle_beta   90.00
_cell.angle_gamma   90.00
#
_symmetry.space_group_name_H-M   'P 1'
#
loop_
_entity.id
_entity.type
_entity.pdbx_description
1 polymer ?
#
loop_
_entity_poly.entity_id
_entity_poly.type
_entity_poly.pdbx_seq_one_letter_code
_entity_poly.pdbx_strand_id
1 'polypeptide(L)' 'MTKTPQPYTPEVRFSDVDAYGIVHNAVYLVYLEEARIHWWRQVVGQAWNWHEVGVLVAHHDIDYLRPLKFGDAPS' A
#
# COMPACT_ATOMS: atom_id res chain seq x y z
N MET A 1 -1.08 25.13 -10.28
CA MET A 1 -0.52 24.70 -8.98
C MET A 1 -0.90 23.24 -8.79
N THR A 2 0.04 22.30 -8.90
CA THR A 2 -0.21 20.88 -8.65
C THR A 2 -0.25 20.63 -7.14
N LYS A 3 -1.38 20.12 -6.64
CA LYS A 3 -1.58 19.78 -5.23
C LYS A 3 -0.68 18.60 -4.87
N THR A 4 0.08 18.71 -3.78
CA THR A 4 0.90 17.59 -3.27
C THR A 4 -0.02 16.42 -2.89
N PRO A 5 0.24 15.19 -3.37
CA PRO A 5 -0.56 14.03 -3.01
C PRO A 5 -0.41 13.73 -1.52
N GLN A 6 -1.52 13.42 -0.87
CA GLN A 6 -1.57 12.97 0.51
C GLN A 6 -1.01 11.54 0.63
N PRO A 7 -0.23 11.24 1.69
CA PRO A 7 0.25 9.89 1.96
C PRO A 7 -0.90 8.92 2.23
N TYR A 8 -0.70 7.66 1.83
CA TYR A 8 -1.56 6.56 2.27
C TYR A 8 -1.20 6.13 3.68
N THR A 9 -2.22 5.95 4.52
CA THR A 9 -2.09 5.42 5.88
C THR A 9 -2.86 4.10 5.94
N PRO A 10 -2.18 2.94 5.93
CA PRO A 10 -2.85 1.65 6.09
C PRO A 10 -3.40 1.49 7.50
N GLU A 11 -4.58 0.90 7.61
CA GLU A 11 -5.08 0.35 8.87
C GLU A 11 -4.60 -1.11 8.99
N VAL A 12 -3.95 -1.44 10.10
CA VAL A 12 -3.56 -2.83 10.38
C VAL A 12 -4.79 -3.62 10.83
N ARG A 13 -5.25 -4.55 10.00
CA ARG A 13 -6.45 -5.34 10.27
C ARG A 13 -6.08 -6.57 11.09
N PHE A 14 -7.04 -7.10 11.86
CA PHE A 14 -6.83 -8.37 12.57
C PHE A 14 -6.45 -9.52 11.63
N SER A 15 -7.01 -9.54 10.41
CA SER A 15 -6.71 -10.52 9.36
C SER A 15 -5.27 -10.46 8.84
N ASP A 16 -4.58 -9.33 9.06
CA ASP A 16 -3.25 -9.11 8.51
C ASP A 16 -2.17 -9.72 9.42
N VAL A 17 -2.55 -10.04 10.66
CA VAL A 17 -1.66 -10.55 11.69
C VAL A 17 -1.64 -12.08 11.69
N ASP A 18 -0.44 -12.65 11.68
CA ASP A 18 -0.25 -14.10 11.71
C ASP A 18 -0.16 -14.66 13.13
N ALA A 19 0.12 -15.97 13.24
CA ALA A 19 0.21 -16.68 14.52
C ALA A 19 1.33 -16.16 15.44
N TYR A 20 2.31 -15.41 14.92
CA TYR A 20 3.37 -14.78 15.71
C TYR A 20 2.99 -13.40 16.25
N GLY A 21 1.77 -12.92 15.96
CA GLY A 21 1.28 -11.63 16.46
C GLY A 21 1.88 -10.43 15.72
N ILE A 22 2.43 -10.64 14.53
CA ILE A 22 2.95 -9.59 13.64
C ILE A 22 2.24 -9.64 12.29
N VAL A 23 2.28 -8.53 11.55
CA VAL A 23 1.74 -8.51 10.18
C VAL A 23 2.52 -9.47 9.29
N HIS A 24 1.79 -10.36 8.60
CA HIS A 24 2.38 -11.32 7.68
C HIS A 24 3.12 -10.60 6.53
N ASN A 25 4.32 -11.06 6.19
CA ASN A 25 5.20 -10.38 5.22
C ASN A 25 4.54 -10.12 3.85
N ALA A 26 3.68 -11.03 3.38
CA ALA A 26 2.96 -10.85 2.10
C ALA A 26 1.94 -9.70 2.12
N VAL A 27 1.44 -9.30 3.30
CA VAL A 27 0.45 -8.20 3.42
C VAL A 27 1.10 -6.85 3.11
N TYR A 28 2.41 -6.70 3.30
CA TYR A 28 3.11 -5.47 2.93
C TYR A 28 2.97 -5.13 1.44
N LEU A 29 2.89 -6.14 0.57
CA LEU A 29 2.63 -5.94 -0.86
C LEU A 29 1.22 -5.38 -1.11
N VAL A 30 0.24 -5.79 -0.31
CA VAL A 30 -1.13 -5.26 -0.37
C VAL A 30 -1.15 -3.79 0.05
N TYR A 31 -0.46 -3.43 1.14
CA TYR A 31 -0.36 -2.04 1.57
C TYR A 31 0.34 -1.16 0.52
N LEU A 32 1.41 -1.65 -0.10
CA LEU A 32 2.11 -0.93 -1.18
C LEU A 32 1.21 -0.76 -2.42
N GLU A 33 0.41 -1.77 -2.76
CA GLU A 33 -0.57 -1.72 -3.85
C GLU A 33 -1.68 -0.70 -3.55
N GLU A 34 -2.25 -0.72 -2.34
CA GLU A 34 -3.23 0.26 -1.88
C GLU A 34 -2.66 1.68 -1.91
N ALA A 35 -1.42 1.86 -1.45
CA ALA A 35 -0.70 3.13 -1.50
C ALA A 35 -0.52 3.63 -2.94
N ARG A 36 -0.13 2.74 -3.85
CA ARG A 36 0.04 3.05 -5.28
C ARG A 36 -1.28 3.49 -5.90
N ILE A 37 -2.38 2.78 -5.62
CA ILE A 37 -3.71 3.16 -6.10
C ILE A 37 -4.15 4.50 -5.49
N HIS A 38 -3.91 4.71 -4.21
CA HIS A 38 -4.22 5.97 -3.51
C HIS A 38 -3.48 7.15 -4.13
N TRP A 39 -2.18 7.00 -4.43
CA TRP A 39 -1.39 7.99 -5.14
C TRP A 39 -1.88 8.22 -6.58
N TRP A 40 -2.16 7.13 -7.32
CA TRP A 40 -2.59 7.20 -8.71
C TRP A 40 -3.88 7.99 -8.88
N ARG A 41 -4.85 7.79 -7.96
CA ARG A 41 -6.11 8.55 -7.93
C ARG A 41 -5.91 10.05 -7.73
N GLN A 42 -4.87 10.45 -7.02
CA GLN A 42 -4.58 11.85 -6.74
C GLN A 42 -3.80 12.55 -7.86
N VAL A 43 -2.88 11.82 -8.50
CA VAL A 43 -1.95 12.40 -9.48
C VAL A 43 -2.43 12.21 -10.92
N VAL A 44 -2.94 11.03 -11.26
CA VAL A 44 -3.40 10.69 -12.61
C VAL A 44 -4.91 10.86 -12.75
N GLY A 45 -5.66 10.53 -11.69
CA GLY A 45 -7.11 10.73 -11.64
C GLY A 45 -7.89 9.93 -12.70
N GLN A 46 -8.98 10.52 -13.20
CA GLN A 46 -9.89 9.89 -14.19
C GLN A 46 -9.34 9.87 -15.61
N ALA A 47 -8.19 10.50 -15.88
CA ALA A 47 -7.60 10.54 -17.21
C ALA A 47 -7.05 9.16 -17.66
N TRP A 48 -6.91 8.21 -16.73
CA TRP A 48 -6.43 6.85 -17.02
C TRP A 48 -7.59 5.88 -17.28
N ASN A 49 -7.66 5.34 -18.50
CA ASN A 49 -8.63 4.31 -18.85
C ASN A 49 -8.09 2.90 -18.55
N TRP A 50 -8.52 2.33 -17.43
CA TRP A 50 -8.13 0.98 -17.01
C TRP A 50 -8.58 -0.16 -17.94
N HIS A 51 -9.56 0.08 -18.83
CA HIS A 51 -9.99 -0.92 -19.80
C HIS A 51 -9.10 -0.97 -21.04
N GLU A 52 -8.35 0.10 -21.30
CA GLU A 52 -7.46 0.22 -22.47
C GLU A 52 -6.00 -0.02 -22.08
N VAL A 53 -5.59 0.46 -20.90
CA VAL A 53 -4.20 0.37 -20.45
C VAL A 53 -4.13 -0.14 -19.02
N GLY A 54 -3.57 -1.35 -18.87
CA GLY A 54 -3.28 -1.97 -17.58
C GLY A 54 -1.90 -1.58 -17.03
N VAL A 55 -1.70 -1.81 -15.73
CA VAL A 55 -0.41 -1.67 -15.05
C VAL A 55 -0.10 -2.98 -14.34
N LEU A 56 1.14 -3.45 -14.48
CA LEU A 56 1.64 -4.65 -13.81
C LEU A 56 2.90 -4.31 -13.03
N VAL A 57 3.00 -4.80 -11.80
CA VAL A 57 4.25 -4.77 -11.04
C VAL A 57 5.17 -5.85 -11.59
N ALA A 58 6.23 -5.46 -12.29
CA ALA A 58 7.19 -6.38 -12.87
C ALA A 58 8.15 -6.99 -11.83
N HIS A 59 8.47 -6.23 -10.77
CA HIS A 59 9.39 -6.64 -9.72
C HIS A 59 9.12 -5.85 -8.44
N HIS A 60 9.32 -6.48 -7.29
CA HIS A 60 9.37 -5.84 -5.99
C HIS A 60 10.52 -6.46 -5.17
N ASP A 61 11.11 -5.65 -4.31
CA ASP A 61 12.10 -6.06 -3.32
C ASP A 61 11.77 -5.34 -2.01
N ILE A 62 11.82 -6.06 -0.88
CA ILE A 62 11.44 -5.56 0.43
C ILE A 62 12.40 -6.11 1.49
N ASP A 63 13.12 -5.20 2.13
CA ASP A 63 13.87 -5.47 3.36
C ASP A 63 12.99 -5.24 4.60
N TYR A 64 12.65 -6.30 5.32
CA TYR A 64 11.83 -6.24 6.53
C TYR A 64 12.68 -5.94 7.76
N LEU A 65 12.77 -4.67 8.15
CA LEU A 65 13.65 -4.22 9.24
C LEU A 65 13.04 -4.35 10.65
N ARG A 66 11.73 -4.08 10.78
CA ARG A 66 11.00 -4.11 12.05
C ARG A 66 9.58 -4.64 11.82
N PRO A 67 9.05 -5.48 12.72
CA PRO A 67 7.70 -6.01 12.59
C PRO A 67 6.65 -4.93 12.90
N LEU A 68 5.60 -4.87 12.08
CA LEU A 68 4.38 -4.13 12.35
C LEU A 68 3.41 -5.00 13.16
N LYS A 69 2.71 -4.40 14.13
CA LYS A 69 1.74 -5.07 15.01
C LYS A 69 0.36 -4.46 14.89
N PHE A 70 -0.64 -5.22 15.33
CA PHE A 70 -2.00 -4.70 15.46
C PHE A 70 -2.04 -3.51 16.43
N GLY A 71 -2.68 -2.42 16.01
CA GLY A 71 -2.79 -1.18 16.79
C GLY A 71 -1.62 -0.22 16.65
N ASP A 72 -0.58 -0.56 15.86
CA ASP A 72 0.47 0.39 15.53
C ASP A 72 -0.11 1.55 14.70
N ALA A 73 0.26 2.77 15.09
CA ALA A 73 -0.06 3.99 14.35
C ALA A 73 1.16 4.45 13.52
N PRO A 74 0.96 5.13 12.39
CA PRO A 74 2.05 5.79 11.69
C PRO A 74 2.77 6.76 12.63
N SER A 75 4.10 6.66 12.68
CA SER A 75 4.97 7.58 13.42
C SER A 75 5.10 8.93 12.73
#